data_AF-A0A944H1E8-F1
#
_entry.id   AF-A0A944H1E8-F1
#
_cell.length_a   1.000
_cell.length_b   1.000
_cell.length_c   1.000
_cell.angle_alpha   90.00
_cell.angle_beta   90.00
_cell.angle_gamma   90.00
#
_symmetry.space_group_name_H-M   'P 1'
#
loop_
_entity.id
_entity.type
_entity.pdbx_description
1 polymer ?
#
loop_
_entity_poly.entity_id
_entity_poly.type
_entity_poly.pdbx_seq_one_letter_code
_entity_poly.pdbx_strand_id
1 'polypeptide(L)'
;MGRNIIYDKKLIERYREGHTDFGNYKIIGYTRDFDKTPPANLCNEDIRGINLNRSHLWLANLENVILENSTIRNAELFNIKLINSNLIGVDFSGSDLHQANLVGSDLRDSVLRCAILRSANLKNTNLSGADLSNSDLSYGHLENANLSGANLRGTILKGVQLENTDFSGADLTDAYLDYTCLKGMIIDNNTKMNQKYYLIWEITNKELENRNLSGQDLSKANLSGATLTKADLRGADLTEADLRRAKLECANLRGANFKSSKIAKANFAEANFCDTDLSQTHNKLTTVSTLKDAYYNDETKFPEGLHPTTVHKIPQKAAQKISQMIWSNYQDPQWIKELLNNKGEPHKYPSSREKQQEFKEEITKIYGYKCLISGCEIKEIIEAAHIIPYSKIESHDVANGLLLRVDLHRLFDAHLIAIHPTNREVLISEQIAKEYQDIRGIQIVSCLTGEDATKQQDTLRYHCEQCNWIDKQLLE
;
A
#
# COMPACT_ATOMS: atom_id res chain seq x y z
N MET A 1 -5.72 19.35 47.24
CA MET A 1 -6.84 20.28 47.51
C MET A 1 -8.13 19.47 47.46
N GLY A 2 -8.94 19.52 48.52
CA GLY A 2 -10.15 18.71 48.63
C GLY A 2 -11.12 19.03 47.50
N ARG A 3 -11.52 18.01 46.72
CA ARG A 3 -12.52 18.15 45.66
C ARG A 3 -13.90 18.28 46.32
N ASN A 4 -14.68 19.28 45.93
CA ASN A 4 -16.05 19.41 46.40
C ASN A 4 -16.89 18.25 45.84
N ILE A 5 -17.62 17.56 46.71
CA ILE A 5 -18.51 16.46 46.31
C ILE A 5 -19.93 17.00 46.16
N ILE A 6 -20.63 16.63 45.10
CA ILE A 6 -22.07 16.86 44.95
C ILE A 6 -22.75 15.57 44.51
N TYR A 7 -23.89 15.27 45.12
CA TYR A 7 -24.74 14.15 44.70
C TYR A 7 -25.56 14.55 43.48
N ASP A 8 -25.73 13.64 42.53
CA ASP A 8 -26.52 13.81 41.30
C ASP A 8 -27.86 14.54 41.52
N LYS A 9 -28.67 14.10 42.49
CA LYS A 9 -29.97 14.73 42.81
C LYS A 9 -29.84 16.18 43.25
N LYS A 10 -28.79 16.50 44.04
CA LYS A 10 -28.56 17.86 44.53
C LYS A 10 -28.03 18.77 43.43
N LEU A 11 -27.26 18.23 42.49
CA LEU A 11 -26.86 18.94 41.28
C LEU A 11 -28.10 19.35 40.49
N ILE A 12 -29.01 18.42 40.22
CA ILE A 12 -30.24 18.69 39.46
C ILE A 12 -31.14 19.70 40.17
N GLU A 13 -31.29 19.59 41.50
CA GLU A 13 -32.04 20.58 42.29
C GLU A 13 -31.46 21.99 42.13
N ARG A 14 -30.15 22.15 42.34
CA ARG A 14 -29.47 23.45 42.19
C ARG A 14 -29.53 23.98 40.76
N TYR A 15 -29.45 23.09 39.77
CA TYR A 15 -29.60 23.48 38.37
C TYR A 15 -30.99 24.05 38.07
N ARG A 16 -32.04 23.42 38.59
CA ARG A 16 -33.43 23.92 38.48
C ARG A 16 -33.65 25.24 39.23
N GLU A 17 -32.84 25.53 40.24
CA GLU A 17 -32.80 26.83 40.94
C GLU A 17 -32.01 27.92 40.16
N GLY A 18 -31.42 27.57 39.01
CA GLY A 18 -30.69 28.50 38.14
C GLY A 18 -29.17 28.49 38.31
N HIS A 19 -28.60 27.60 39.14
CA HIS A 19 -27.16 27.44 39.23
C HIS A 19 -26.63 26.62 38.05
N THR A 20 -25.69 27.16 37.28
CA THR A 20 -25.13 26.47 36.10
C THR A 20 -23.67 26.06 36.24
N ASP A 21 -22.96 26.54 37.26
CA ASP A 21 -21.54 26.22 37.47
C ASP A 21 -21.35 25.10 38.50
N PHE A 22 -20.94 23.94 37.99
CA PHE A 22 -20.56 22.75 38.74
C PHE A 22 -19.13 22.31 38.36
N GLY A 23 -18.28 23.26 37.95
CA GLY A 23 -16.89 22.99 37.68
C GLY A 23 -16.13 22.52 38.94
N ASN A 24 -15.12 21.67 38.75
CA ASN A 24 -14.27 21.09 39.80
C ASN A 24 -14.98 20.18 40.82
N TYR A 25 -16.26 19.87 40.62
CA TYR A 25 -16.98 18.95 41.50
C TYR A 25 -16.68 17.49 41.16
N LYS A 26 -16.60 16.64 42.19
CA LYS A 26 -16.79 15.21 42.06
C LYS A 26 -18.28 14.91 42.16
N ILE A 27 -18.87 14.46 41.06
CA ILE A 27 -20.31 14.20 40.96
C ILE A 27 -20.51 12.70 41.16
N ILE A 28 -21.26 12.33 42.20
CA ILE A 28 -21.48 10.93 42.58
C ILE A 28 -22.97 10.62 42.68
N GLY A 29 -23.31 9.35 42.50
CA GLY A 29 -24.66 8.89 42.72
C GLY A 29 -25.00 8.85 44.21
N TYR A 30 -26.28 8.96 44.52
CA TYR A 30 -26.75 8.72 45.88
C TYR A 30 -26.92 7.23 46.17
N THR A 31 -26.36 6.75 47.28
CA THR A 31 -26.64 5.42 47.85
C THR A 31 -26.90 5.51 49.35
N ARG A 32 -27.64 4.54 49.88
CA ARG A 32 -27.79 4.32 51.34
C ARG A 32 -26.70 3.40 51.92
N ASP A 33 -25.89 2.79 51.06
CA ASP A 33 -24.79 1.89 51.40
C ASP A 33 -23.48 2.70 51.50
N PHE A 34 -23.00 2.93 52.73
CA PHE A 34 -21.85 3.80 53.00
C PHE A 34 -20.52 3.27 52.44
N ASP A 35 -20.45 1.97 52.12
CA ASP A 35 -19.26 1.34 51.54
C ASP A 35 -19.19 1.50 50.01
N LYS A 36 -20.19 2.14 49.39
CA LYS A 36 -20.25 2.38 47.96
C LYS A 36 -20.32 3.87 47.64
N THR A 37 -19.55 4.29 46.64
CA THR A 37 -19.79 5.56 45.94
C THR A 37 -20.26 5.23 44.53
N PRO A 38 -21.57 5.06 44.30
CA PRO A 38 -22.06 4.72 42.98
C PRO A 38 -21.76 5.87 42.00
N PRO A 39 -21.63 5.58 40.70
CA PRO A 39 -21.56 6.62 39.70
C PRO A 39 -22.83 7.48 39.70
N ALA A 40 -22.71 8.74 39.30
CA ALA A 40 -23.84 9.65 39.16
C ALA A 40 -24.84 9.13 38.11
N ASN A 41 -26.14 9.34 38.34
CA ASN A 41 -27.17 9.05 37.35
C ASN A 41 -27.92 10.34 37.00
N LEU A 42 -27.68 10.84 35.78
CA LEU A 42 -28.30 12.02 35.18
C LEU A 42 -29.04 11.63 33.88
N CYS A 43 -29.44 10.37 33.77
CA CYS A 43 -30.14 9.83 32.61
C CYS A 43 -31.46 10.57 32.37
N ASN A 44 -31.71 10.95 31.11
CA ASN A 44 -32.87 11.74 30.65
C ASN A 44 -32.98 13.16 31.23
N GLU A 45 -31.95 13.69 31.88
CA GLU A 45 -32.00 15.06 32.39
C GLU A 45 -31.73 16.09 31.29
N ASP A 46 -32.37 17.25 31.39
CA ASP A 46 -32.11 18.41 30.55
C ASP A 46 -31.31 19.44 31.35
N ILE A 47 -30.01 19.50 31.07
CA ILE A 47 -29.03 20.32 31.78
C ILE A 47 -28.16 21.11 30.79
N ARG A 48 -28.81 21.68 29.77
CA ARG A 48 -28.17 22.51 28.74
C ARG A 48 -27.41 23.71 29.31
N GLY A 49 -26.29 24.06 28.65
CA GLY A 49 -25.45 25.19 29.07
C GLY A 49 -24.78 25.03 30.44
N ILE A 50 -24.79 23.83 31.04
CA ILE A 50 -24.12 23.58 32.31
C ILE A 50 -22.60 23.69 32.15
N ASN A 51 -21.92 24.18 33.19
CA ASN A 51 -20.47 24.13 33.29
C ASN A 51 -20.08 22.97 34.23
N LEU A 52 -19.43 21.97 33.66
CA LEU A 52 -18.87 20.79 34.29
C LEU A 52 -17.34 20.71 34.08
N ASN A 53 -16.69 21.85 33.83
CA ASN A 53 -15.26 21.90 33.60
C ASN A 53 -14.48 21.32 34.79
N ARG A 54 -13.48 20.47 34.53
CA ARG A 54 -12.65 19.81 35.56
C ARG A 54 -13.46 18.96 36.56
N SER A 55 -14.68 18.59 36.21
CA SER A 55 -15.50 17.72 37.05
C SER A 55 -15.09 16.26 36.91
N HIS A 56 -15.56 15.43 37.84
CA HIS A 56 -15.36 13.99 37.82
C HIS A 56 -16.72 13.31 37.68
N LEU A 57 -16.94 12.67 36.53
CA LEU A 57 -18.15 11.97 36.12
C LEU A 57 -17.84 10.56 35.58
N TRP A 58 -16.68 10.01 35.95
CA TRP A 58 -16.32 8.62 35.65
C TRP A 58 -17.47 7.65 35.93
N LEU A 59 -17.72 6.73 34.99
CA LEU A 59 -18.77 5.72 35.05
C LEU A 59 -20.22 6.25 35.15
N ALA A 60 -20.43 7.57 35.10
CA ALA A 60 -21.77 8.15 35.27
C ALA A 60 -22.70 7.74 34.13
N ASN A 61 -23.98 7.60 34.46
CA ASN A 61 -25.04 7.36 33.49
C ASN A 61 -25.68 8.68 33.08
N LEU A 62 -25.41 9.11 31.86
CA LEU A 62 -25.98 10.28 31.19
C LEU A 62 -26.71 9.87 29.90
N GLU A 63 -27.25 8.64 29.81
CA GLU A 63 -28.02 8.21 28.64
C GLU A 63 -29.23 9.13 28.40
N ASN A 64 -29.48 9.49 27.14
CA ASN A 64 -30.51 10.44 26.70
C ASN A 64 -30.44 11.84 27.34
N VAL A 65 -29.29 12.25 27.90
CA VAL A 65 -29.15 13.58 28.49
C VAL A 65 -29.18 14.66 27.42
N ILE A 66 -29.66 15.86 27.76
CA ILE A 66 -29.52 17.06 26.94
C ILE A 66 -28.49 17.98 27.59
N LEU A 67 -27.34 18.11 26.93
CA LEU A 67 -26.19 18.90 27.37
C LEU A 67 -25.82 19.98 26.34
N GLU A 68 -26.65 20.24 25.34
CA GLU A 68 -26.42 21.27 24.32
C GLU A 68 -25.75 22.55 24.86
N ASN A 69 -24.69 23.00 24.18
CA ASN A 69 -23.92 24.20 24.52
C ASN A 69 -23.28 24.22 25.92
N SER A 70 -23.10 23.06 26.55
CA SER A 70 -22.42 22.93 27.85
C SER A 70 -20.90 22.99 27.72
N THR A 71 -20.21 23.27 28.83
CA THR A 71 -18.74 23.22 28.89
C THR A 71 -18.29 22.13 29.85
N ILE A 72 -17.56 21.15 29.33
CA ILE A 72 -17.11 19.96 30.06
C ILE A 72 -15.63 19.75 29.73
N ARG A 73 -14.82 20.81 29.87
CA ARG A 73 -13.40 20.84 29.54
C ARG A 73 -12.54 20.25 30.65
N ASN A 74 -11.49 19.52 30.29
CA ASN A 74 -10.56 18.87 31.21
C ASN A 74 -11.25 18.04 32.30
N ALA A 75 -12.42 17.49 32.02
CA ALA A 75 -13.19 16.66 32.94
C ALA A 75 -12.75 15.18 32.84
N GLU A 76 -12.91 14.45 33.93
CA GLU A 76 -12.68 13.00 33.98
C GLU A 76 -14.01 12.28 33.70
N LEU A 77 -14.18 11.81 32.46
CA LEU A 77 -15.38 11.16 31.93
C LEU A 77 -15.12 9.70 31.53
N PHE A 78 -14.07 9.08 32.08
CA PHE A 78 -13.71 7.69 31.81
C PHE A 78 -14.94 6.78 31.96
N ASN A 79 -15.24 6.01 30.91
CA ASN A 79 -16.30 5.01 30.89
C ASN A 79 -17.70 5.58 31.20
N ILE A 80 -17.92 6.87 30.91
CA ILE A 80 -19.23 7.53 31.00
C ILE A 80 -20.20 6.97 29.95
N LYS A 81 -21.50 6.96 30.26
CA LYS A 81 -22.54 6.59 29.30
C LYS A 81 -23.28 7.83 28.82
N LEU A 82 -23.21 8.10 27.53
CA LEU A 82 -23.82 9.23 26.82
C LEU A 82 -24.63 8.72 25.61
N ILE A 83 -25.18 7.51 25.69
CA ILE A 83 -25.95 6.89 24.60
C ILE A 83 -27.15 7.78 24.26
N ASN A 84 -27.41 8.00 22.97
CA ASN A 84 -28.53 8.79 22.44
C ASN A 84 -28.66 10.20 23.05
N SER A 85 -27.56 10.78 23.51
CA SER A 85 -27.56 12.09 24.17
C SER A 85 -27.46 13.22 23.15
N ASN A 86 -28.05 14.38 23.49
CA ASN A 86 -27.86 15.61 22.73
C ASN A 86 -26.67 16.38 23.32
N LEU A 87 -25.59 16.42 22.55
CA LEU A 87 -24.28 16.98 22.90
C LEU A 87 -23.84 18.03 21.87
N ILE A 88 -24.80 18.63 21.15
CA ILE A 88 -24.53 19.63 20.12
C ILE A 88 -23.80 20.82 20.75
N GLY A 89 -22.70 21.26 20.14
CA GLY A 89 -21.93 22.41 20.59
C GLY A 89 -21.25 22.25 21.96
N VAL A 90 -21.21 21.04 22.54
CA VAL A 90 -20.55 20.81 23.82
C VAL A 90 -19.04 20.93 23.68
N ASP A 91 -18.40 21.62 24.62
CA ASP A 91 -16.94 21.71 24.67
C ASP A 91 -16.34 20.69 25.64
N PHE A 92 -15.80 19.61 25.08
CA PHE A 92 -15.04 18.54 25.73
C PHE A 92 -13.52 18.74 25.68
N SER A 93 -13.02 19.95 25.39
CA SER A 93 -11.58 20.17 25.18
C SER A 93 -10.72 19.66 26.35
N GLY A 94 -9.75 18.80 26.04
CA GLY A 94 -8.83 18.20 27.01
C GLY A 94 -9.46 17.19 27.97
N SER A 95 -10.72 16.80 27.79
CA SER A 95 -11.40 15.85 28.66
C SER A 95 -11.02 14.41 28.36
N ASP A 96 -11.07 13.58 29.40
CA ASP A 96 -10.83 12.14 29.29
C ASP A 96 -12.16 11.39 29.13
N LEU A 97 -12.48 11.03 27.89
CA LEU A 97 -13.59 10.17 27.49
C LEU A 97 -13.12 8.74 27.15
N HIS A 98 -11.99 8.28 27.70
CA HIS A 98 -11.53 6.91 27.45
C HIS A 98 -12.62 5.89 27.82
N GLN A 99 -12.91 4.95 26.91
CA GLN A 99 -14.00 3.97 27.03
C GLN A 99 -15.41 4.55 27.20
N ALA A 100 -15.63 5.84 26.92
CA ALA A 100 -16.97 6.41 26.95
C ALA A 100 -17.89 5.74 25.91
N ASN A 101 -19.17 5.63 26.23
CA ASN A 101 -20.19 5.11 25.32
C ASN A 101 -21.09 6.23 24.82
N LEU A 102 -20.89 6.64 23.57
CA LEU A 102 -21.57 7.75 22.89
C LEU A 102 -22.47 7.26 21.73
N VAL A 103 -22.84 5.98 21.71
CA VAL A 103 -23.64 5.39 20.61
C VAL A 103 -24.89 6.21 20.34
N GLY A 104 -25.12 6.56 19.07
CA GLY A 104 -26.33 7.28 18.64
C GLY A 104 -26.47 8.72 19.16
N SER A 105 -25.46 9.25 19.85
CA SER A 105 -25.50 10.64 20.33
C SER A 105 -25.25 11.66 19.21
N ASP A 106 -25.68 12.89 19.45
CA ASP A 106 -25.53 14.01 18.54
C ASP A 106 -24.48 14.99 19.09
N LEU A 107 -23.27 14.95 18.52
CA LEU A 107 -22.11 15.79 18.80
C LEU A 107 -21.85 16.82 17.70
N ARG A 108 -22.86 17.21 16.90
CA ARG A 108 -22.68 18.24 15.88
C ARG A 108 -22.07 19.51 16.46
N ASP A 109 -21.10 20.08 15.74
CA ASP A 109 -20.40 21.31 16.09
C ASP A 109 -19.76 21.32 17.51
N SER A 110 -19.60 20.14 18.13
CA SER A 110 -18.93 20.01 19.42
C SER A 110 -17.41 20.21 19.31
N VAL A 111 -16.78 20.57 20.42
CA VAL A 111 -15.33 20.82 20.48
C VAL A 111 -14.68 19.74 21.33
N LEU A 112 -13.91 18.85 20.70
CA LEU A 112 -13.18 17.75 21.32
C LEU A 112 -11.65 17.93 21.18
N ARG A 113 -11.17 19.17 21.06
CA ARG A 113 -9.74 19.46 20.89
C ARG A 113 -8.92 18.85 22.02
N CYS A 114 -7.87 18.11 21.66
CA CYS A 114 -7.00 17.43 22.62
C CYS A 114 -7.71 16.46 23.59
N ALA A 115 -8.97 16.08 23.33
CA ALA A 115 -9.70 15.13 24.16
C ALA A 115 -9.13 13.70 23.98
N ILE A 116 -9.25 12.88 25.03
CA ILE A 116 -8.85 11.48 24.99
C ILE A 116 -10.11 10.63 24.83
N LEU A 117 -10.29 10.01 23.67
CA LEU A 117 -11.42 9.16 23.30
C LEU A 117 -10.98 7.72 22.98
N ARG A 118 -9.80 7.32 23.49
CA ARG A 118 -9.25 5.97 23.28
C ARG A 118 -10.29 4.91 23.64
N SER A 119 -10.54 3.97 22.74
CA SER A 119 -11.53 2.88 22.91
C SER A 119 -12.96 3.36 23.21
N ALA A 120 -13.31 4.62 22.92
CA ALA A 120 -14.69 5.09 23.02
C ALA A 120 -15.57 4.43 21.95
N ASN A 121 -16.85 4.24 22.29
CA ASN A 121 -17.86 3.71 21.38
C ASN A 121 -18.70 4.86 20.82
N LEU A 122 -18.46 5.22 19.56
CA LEU A 122 -19.08 6.32 18.81
C LEU A 122 -19.88 5.79 17.59
N LYS A 123 -20.39 4.55 17.67
CA LYS A 123 -21.19 3.97 16.58
C LYS A 123 -22.47 4.78 16.36
N ASN A 124 -22.81 5.03 15.09
CA ASN A 124 -23.99 5.80 14.69
C ASN A 124 -24.06 7.22 15.29
N THR A 125 -22.93 7.76 15.76
CA THR A 125 -22.86 9.10 16.34
C THR A 125 -22.79 10.16 15.25
N ASN A 126 -23.46 11.29 15.44
CA ASN A 126 -23.33 12.44 14.56
C ASN A 126 -22.26 13.41 15.07
N LEU A 127 -21.14 13.53 14.38
CA LEU A 127 -20.01 14.42 14.66
C LEU A 127 -19.81 15.45 13.53
N SER A 128 -20.83 15.70 12.69
CA SER A 128 -20.65 16.61 11.56
C SER A 128 -20.30 18.02 12.05
N GLY A 129 -19.28 18.63 11.46
CA GLY A 129 -18.76 19.94 11.86
C GLY A 129 -17.97 19.97 13.18
N ALA A 130 -17.84 18.84 13.89
CA ALA A 130 -17.13 18.79 15.16
C ALA A 130 -15.62 19.06 15.01
N ASP A 131 -15.01 19.61 16.05
CA ASP A 131 -13.56 19.85 16.11
C ASP A 131 -12.86 18.82 16.99
N LEU A 132 -12.24 17.83 16.36
CA LEU A 132 -11.48 16.76 17.00
C LEU A 132 -9.96 17.00 16.91
N SER A 133 -9.50 18.20 16.59
CA SER A 133 -8.07 18.44 16.33
C SER A 133 -7.20 18.06 17.53
N ASN A 134 -6.11 17.33 17.24
CA ASN A 134 -5.16 16.77 18.22
C ASN A 134 -5.78 15.86 19.29
N SER A 135 -7.00 15.36 19.10
CA SER A 135 -7.60 14.35 19.98
C SER A 135 -7.01 12.96 19.73
N ASP A 136 -7.23 12.04 20.67
CA ASP A 136 -6.81 10.64 20.55
C ASP A 136 -8.03 9.71 20.56
N LEU A 137 -8.40 9.19 19.38
CA LEU A 137 -9.47 8.21 19.20
C LEU A 137 -8.94 6.77 19.09
N SER A 138 -7.67 6.50 19.43
CA SER A 138 -7.04 5.19 19.16
C SER A 138 -7.91 4.03 19.63
N TYR A 139 -8.11 3.05 18.76
CA TYR A 139 -8.93 1.85 18.99
C TYR A 139 -10.41 2.13 19.29
N GLY A 140 -10.93 3.32 18.94
CA GLY A 140 -12.34 3.66 19.02
C GLY A 140 -13.19 3.00 17.94
N HIS A 141 -14.51 3.07 18.14
CA HIS A 141 -15.53 2.51 17.25
C HIS A 141 -16.34 3.64 16.63
N LEU A 142 -16.26 3.83 15.31
CA LEU A 142 -16.92 4.91 14.57
C LEU A 142 -17.83 4.37 13.45
N GLU A 143 -18.19 3.09 13.50
CA GLU A 143 -19.00 2.47 12.45
C GLU A 143 -20.33 3.22 12.26
N ASN A 144 -20.62 3.58 11.01
CA ASN A 144 -21.76 4.41 10.59
C ASN A 144 -21.85 5.81 11.25
N ALA A 145 -20.77 6.33 11.83
CA ALA A 145 -20.74 7.69 12.34
C ALA A 145 -20.65 8.71 11.19
N ASN A 146 -21.14 9.93 11.43
CA ASN A 146 -21.05 11.05 10.49
C ASN A 146 -20.00 12.06 10.97
N LEU A 147 -18.85 12.16 10.30
CA LEU A 147 -17.81 13.17 10.51
C LEU A 147 -17.73 14.17 9.35
N SER A 148 -18.79 14.35 8.58
CA SER A 148 -18.79 15.29 7.46
C SER A 148 -18.44 16.72 7.92
N GLY A 149 -17.51 17.36 7.22
CA GLY A 149 -17.00 18.69 7.56
C GLY A 149 -16.23 18.80 8.88
N ALA A 150 -15.94 17.70 9.58
CA ALA A 150 -15.23 17.73 10.86
C ALA A 150 -13.74 18.11 10.70
N ASN A 151 -13.18 18.75 11.71
CA ASN A 151 -11.75 19.04 11.81
C ASN A 151 -11.03 17.93 12.59
N LEU A 152 -10.24 17.10 11.91
CA LEU A 152 -9.47 15.98 12.48
C LEU A 152 -7.95 16.21 12.36
N ARG A 153 -7.52 17.47 12.29
CA ARG A 153 -6.09 17.78 12.12
C ARG A 153 -5.28 17.25 13.30
N GLY A 154 -4.23 16.48 13.01
CA GLY A 154 -3.36 15.90 14.04
C GLY A 154 -4.03 14.83 14.92
N THR A 155 -5.26 14.42 14.62
CA THR A 155 -5.99 13.42 15.40
C THR A 155 -5.31 12.05 15.29
N ILE A 156 -5.21 11.33 16.41
CA ILE A 156 -4.73 9.96 16.42
C ILE A 156 -5.91 9.02 16.20
N LEU A 157 -6.00 8.44 15.00
CA LEU A 157 -7.04 7.50 14.57
C LEU A 157 -6.53 6.05 14.53
N LYS A 158 -5.45 5.74 15.25
CA LYS A 158 -4.75 4.45 15.20
C LYS A 158 -5.69 3.28 15.53
N GLY A 159 -5.82 2.33 14.60
CA GLY A 159 -6.61 1.10 14.81
C GLY A 159 -8.11 1.32 15.03
N VAL A 160 -8.65 2.46 14.61
CA VAL A 160 -10.07 2.79 14.71
C VAL A 160 -10.90 1.93 13.75
N GLN A 161 -12.14 1.62 14.13
CA GLN A 161 -13.11 0.95 13.26
C GLN A 161 -13.95 2.01 12.53
N LEU A 162 -13.79 2.12 11.20
CA LEU A 162 -14.37 3.18 10.36
C LEU A 162 -15.37 2.67 9.30
N GLU A 163 -15.97 1.49 9.50
CA GLU A 163 -16.86 0.91 8.50
C GLU A 163 -18.07 1.82 8.26
N ASN A 164 -18.28 2.24 7.00
CA ASN A 164 -19.33 3.16 6.56
C ASN A 164 -19.33 4.52 7.29
N THR A 165 -18.18 4.98 7.78
CA THR A 165 -18.04 6.30 8.40
C THR A 165 -17.92 7.39 7.33
N ASP A 166 -18.68 8.48 7.48
CA ASP A 166 -18.68 9.61 6.54
C ASP A 166 -17.65 10.68 6.93
N PHE A 167 -16.65 10.91 6.08
CA PHE A 167 -15.63 11.97 6.23
C PHE A 167 -15.69 13.00 5.08
N SER A 168 -16.82 13.11 4.39
CA SER A 168 -17.00 14.08 3.29
C SER A 168 -16.70 15.50 3.76
N GLY A 169 -15.79 16.21 3.08
CA GLY A 169 -15.35 17.55 3.46
C GLY A 169 -14.55 17.67 4.76
N ALA A 170 -14.20 16.56 5.42
CA ALA A 170 -13.42 16.59 6.65
C ALA A 170 -11.94 16.94 6.39
N ASP A 171 -11.28 17.56 7.38
CA ASP A 171 -9.84 17.84 7.33
C ASP A 171 -9.06 16.85 8.21
N LEU A 172 -8.43 15.84 7.58
CA LEU A 172 -7.54 14.87 8.20
C LEU A 172 -6.06 15.17 7.96
N THR A 173 -5.70 16.42 7.66
CA THR A 173 -4.29 16.81 7.52
C THR A 173 -3.53 16.46 8.80
N ASP A 174 -2.35 15.84 8.68
CA ASP A 174 -1.52 15.40 9.81
C ASP A 174 -2.17 14.36 10.75
N ALA A 175 -3.35 13.80 10.41
CA ALA A 175 -3.94 12.72 11.19
C ALA A 175 -3.13 11.42 11.05
N TYR A 176 -3.13 10.60 12.11
CA TYR A 176 -2.41 9.32 12.17
C TYR A 176 -3.39 8.15 12.06
N LEU A 177 -3.42 7.48 10.91
CA LEU A 177 -4.34 6.37 10.60
C LEU A 177 -3.65 4.99 10.58
N ASP A 178 -2.53 4.85 11.27
CA ASP A 178 -1.79 3.58 11.33
C ASP A 178 -2.68 2.43 11.85
N TYR A 179 -2.61 1.28 11.18
CA TYR A 179 -3.38 0.05 11.44
C TYR A 179 -4.91 0.18 11.27
N THR A 180 -5.40 1.32 10.82
CA THR A 180 -6.84 1.59 10.62
C THR A 180 -7.32 1.00 9.30
N CYS A 181 -8.48 0.33 9.33
CA CYS A 181 -9.10 -0.18 8.10
C CYS A 181 -9.82 0.98 7.40
N LEU A 182 -9.32 1.41 6.24
CA LEU A 182 -9.92 2.50 5.46
C LEU A 182 -11.00 2.03 4.47
N LYS A 183 -11.27 0.72 4.43
CA LYS A 183 -12.33 0.15 3.58
C LYS A 183 -13.71 0.62 4.05
N GLY A 184 -14.53 1.10 3.11
CA GLY A 184 -15.86 1.63 3.38
C GLY A 184 -15.88 3.04 3.95
N MET A 185 -14.72 3.66 4.18
CA MET A 185 -14.64 5.07 4.56
C MET A 185 -15.14 5.94 3.39
N ILE A 186 -16.10 6.82 3.65
CA ILE A 186 -16.68 7.70 2.63
C ILE A 186 -15.90 9.03 2.66
N ILE A 187 -15.41 9.46 1.51
CA ILE A 187 -14.72 10.75 1.32
C ILE A 187 -15.24 11.40 0.03
N ASP A 188 -15.05 12.71 -0.10
CA ASP A 188 -15.35 13.48 -1.31
C ASP A 188 -14.12 14.27 -1.79
N ASN A 189 -14.30 15.10 -2.82
CA ASN A 189 -13.23 15.95 -3.36
C ASN A 189 -12.77 17.06 -2.40
N ASN A 190 -13.53 17.34 -1.34
CA ASN A 190 -13.21 18.36 -0.34
C ASN A 190 -12.49 17.77 0.87
N THR A 191 -12.55 16.45 1.07
CA THR A 191 -11.82 15.76 2.14
C THR A 191 -10.32 15.95 1.96
N LYS A 192 -9.64 16.42 3.01
CA LYS A 192 -8.17 16.60 3.03
C LYS A 192 -7.53 15.45 3.79
N MET A 193 -6.51 14.83 3.23
CA MET A 193 -5.79 13.72 3.84
C MET A 193 -4.36 13.65 3.31
N ASN A 194 -3.43 13.17 4.14
CA ASN A 194 -2.05 12.90 3.70
C ASN A 194 -2.00 11.86 2.57
N GLN A 195 -1.08 12.06 1.62
CA GLN A 195 -0.95 11.24 0.40
C GLN A 195 -0.84 9.73 0.71
N LYS A 196 -0.08 9.35 1.74
CA LYS A 196 0.03 7.96 2.20
C LYS A 196 -1.33 7.31 2.47
N TYR A 197 -2.15 7.97 3.29
CA TYR A 197 -3.43 7.40 3.69
C TYR A 197 -4.47 7.48 2.58
N TYR A 198 -4.41 8.51 1.72
CA TYR A 198 -5.23 8.56 0.50
C TYR A 198 -4.92 7.37 -0.41
N LEU A 199 -3.64 7.05 -0.62
CA LEU A 199 -3.23 5.90 -1.42
C LEU A 199 -3.73 4.58 -0.81
N ILE A 200 -3.63 4.41 0.52
CA ILE A 200 -4.16 3.22 1.22
C ILE A 200 -5.69 3.13 1.07
N TRP A 201 -6.39 4.26 1.16
CA TRP A 201 -7.83 4.32 0.93
C TRP A 201 -8.17 3.91 -0.52
N GLU A 202 -7.43 4.41 -1.51
CA GLU A 202 -7.63 4.04 -2.91
C GLU A 202 -7.38 2.55 -3.17
N ILE A 203 -6.35 1.96 -2.55
CA ILE A 203 -6.04 0.52 -2.67
C ILE A 203 -7.18 -0.33 -2.11
N THR A 204 -7.79 0.11 -1.00
CA THR A 204 -8.78 -0.69 -0.26
C THR A 204 -10.22 -0.49 -0.76
N ASN A 205 -10.50 0.61 -1.47
CA ASN A 205 -11.84 0.96 -1.94
C ASN A 205 -12.00 0.98 -3.47
N LYS A 206 -10.92 1.06 -4.25
CA LYS A 206 -10.99 1.01 -5.72
C LYS A 206 -10.39 -0.29 -6.24
N GLU A 207 -11.16 -1.05 -7.01
CA GLU A 207 -10.68 -2.27 -7.67
C GLU A 207 -9.85 -1.90 -8.91
N LEU A 208 -8.54 -1.65 -8.72
CA LEU A 208 -7.63 -1.37 -9.83
C LEU A 208 -6.45 -2.35 -9.79
N GLU A 209 -6.36 -3.19 -10.82
CA GLU A 209 -5.19 -4.05 -11.10
C GLU A 209 -4.04 -3.25 -11.70
N ASN A 210 -2.81 -3.79 -11.65
CA ASN A 210 -1.62 -3.22 -12.33
C ASN A 210 -1.18 -1.83 -11.82
N ARG A 211 -1.38 -1.51 -10.53
CA ARG A 211 -0.95 -0.22 -9.98
C ARG A 211 0.56 -0.13 -9.83
N ASN A 212 1.11 1.07 -10.08
CA ASN A 212 2.47 1.40 -9.66
C ASN A 212 2.47 1.92 -8.21
N LEU A 213 3.04 1.11 -7.31
CA LEU A 213 3.24 1.36 -5.90
C LEU A 213 4.73 1.25 -5.52
N SER A 214 5.62 1.36 -6.51
CA SER A 214 7.07 1.24 -6.27
C SER A 214 7.57 2.35 -5.35
N GLY A 215 8.40 1.97 -4.37
CA GLY A 215 8.99 2.87 -3.37
C GLY A 215 7.99 3.56 -2.43
N GLN A 216 6.69 3.22 -2.48
CA GLN A 216 5.67 3.89 -1.66
C GLN A 216 5.75 3.46 -0.20
N ASP A 217 5.44 4.39 0.71
CA ASP A 217 5.25 4.09 2.13
C ASP A 217 3.84 3.54 2.39
N LEU A 218 3.77 2.22 2.59
CA LEU A 218 2.57 1.49 3.00
C LEU A 218 2.76 0.87 4.40
N SER A 219 3.74 1.38 5.17
CA SER A 219 4.04 0.87 6.50
C SER A 219 2.84 1.04 7.42
N LYS A 220 2.56 0.02 8.23
CA LYS A 220 1.46 -0.06 9.19
C LYS A 220 0.07 0.06 8.55
N ALA A 221 -0.05 -0.04 7.23
CA ALA A 221 -1.33 -0.02 6.54
C ALA A 221 -2.16 -1.27 6.87
N ASN A 222 -3.48 -1.14 6.96
CA ASN A 222 -4.38 -2.28 6.92
C ASN A 222 -4.85 -2.52 5.49
N LEU A 223 -4.25 -3.52 4.84
CA LEU A 223 -4.50 -3.95 3.47
C LEU A 223 -5.11 -5.37 3.44
N SER A 224 -5.74 -5.79 4.53
CA SER A 224 -6.29 -7.14 4.65
C SER A 224 -7.38 -7.35 3.60
N GLY A 225 -7.21 -8.36 2.75
CA GLY A 225 -8.15 -8.68 1.66
C GLY A 225 -8.08 -7.73 0.46
N ALA A 226 -7.12 -6.79 0.41
CA ALA A 226 -6.98 -5.87 -0.71
C ALA A 226 -6.62 -6.60 -2.02
N THR A 227 -7.06 -6.04 -3.15
CA THR A 227 -6.69 -6.52 -4.49
C THR A 227 -5.46 -5.75 -4.99
N LEU A 228 -4.32 -6.43 -5.05
CA LEU A 228 -3.01 -5.94 -5.50
C LEU A 228 -2.44 -6.84 -6.61
N THR A 229 -3.30 -7.57 -7.32
CA THR A 229 -2.94 -8.43 -8.44
C THR A 229 -2.18 -7.63 -9.51
N LYS A 230 -1.01 -8.13 -9.92
CA LYS A 230 -0.05 -7.52 -10.87
C LYS A 230 0.48 -6.14 -10.46
N ALA A 231 0.30 -5.71 -9.21
CA ALA A 231 0.83 -4.43 -8.76
C ALA A 231 2.38 -4.42 -8.77
N ASP A 232 2.96 -3.28 -9.11
CA ASP A 232 4.39 -3.03 -8.94
C ASP A 232 4.64 -2.44 -7.54
N LEU A 233 5.23 -3.22 -6.65
CA LEU A 233 5.52 -2.90 -5.25
C LEU A 233 7.04 -2.91 -4.99
N ARG A 234 7.86 -2.77 -6.04
CA ARG A 234 9.32 -2.79 -5.89
C ARG A 234 9.80 -1.75 -4.88
N GLY A 235 10.57 -2.19 -3.90
CA GLY A 235 11.10 -1.30 -2.85
C GLY A 235 10.04 -0.61 -1.98
N ALA A 236 8.77 -1.01 -2.05
CA ALA A 236 7.72 -0.44 -1.20
C ALA A 236 7.98 -0.79 0.28
N ASP A 237 7.66 0.13 1.18
CA ASP A 237 7.71 -0.13 2.62
C ASP A 237 6.37 -0.72 3.09
N LEU A 238 6.36 -2.00 3.42
CA LEU A 238 5.22 -2.73 3.99
C LEU A 238 5.49 -3.10 5.46
N THR A 239 6.43 -2.41 6.13
CA THR A 239 6.77 -2.65 7.54
C THR A 239 5.50 -2.60 8.39
N GLU A 240 5.24 -3.65 9.17
CA GLU A 240 4.09 -3.78 10.04
C GLU A 240 2.70 -3.73 9.36
N ALA A 241 2.65 -3.77 8.03
CA ALA A 241 1.38 -3.78 7.30
C ALA A 241 0.59 -5.08 7.53
N ASP A 242 -0.74 -4.98 7.52
CA ASP A 242 -1.63 -6.13 7.55
C ASP A 242 -2.09 -6.49 6.13
N LEU A 243 -1.54 -7.56 5.58
CA LEU A 243 -1.85 -8.07 4.25
C LEU A 243 -2.62 -9.39 4.32
N ARG A 244 -3.23 -9.73 5.46
CA ARG A 244 -3.95 -11.01 5.60
C ARG A 244 -5.00 -11.15 4.51
N ARG A 245 -5.02 -12.28 3.81
CA ARG A 245 -5.97 -12.57 2.71
C ARG A 245 -5.88 -11.62 1.51
N ALA A 246 -4.87 -10.74 1.42
CA ALA A 246 -4.68 -9.89 0.25
C ALA A 246 -4.39 -10.72 -1.01
N LYS A 247 -4.81 -10.22 -2.18
CA LYS A 247 -4.59 -10.82 -3.49
C LYS A 247 -3.39 -10.14 -4.15
N LEU A 248 -2.26 -10.82 -4.26
CA LEU A 248 -0.98 -10.33 -4.76
C LEU A 248 -0.47 -11.22 -5.91
N GLU A 249 -1.38 -11.85 -6.65
CA GLU A 249 -1.02 -12.71 -7.78
C GLU A 249 -0.27 -11.89 -8.85
N CYS A 250 0.83 -12.42 -9.39
CA CYS A 250 1.69 -11.74 -10.36
C CYS A 250 2.28 -10.40 -9.88
N ALA A 251 2.20 -10.05 -8.59
CA ALA A 251 2.73 -8.77 -8.09
C ALA A 251 4.27 -8.75 -8.08
N ASN A 252 4.87 -7.60 -8.34
CA ASN A 252 6.32 -7.42 -8.25
C ASN A 252 6.71 -6.87 -6.87
N LEU A 253 7.23 -7.72 -6.00
CA LEU A 253 7.59 -7.41 -4.61
C LEU A 253 9.10 -7.29 -4.38
N ARG A 254 9.91 -7.22 -5.46
CA ARG A 254 11.37 -7.22 -5.36
C ARG A 254 11.86 -6.09 -4.45
N GLY A 255 12.65 -6.46 -3.44
CA GLY A 255 13.22 -5.52 -2.47
C GLY A 255 12.20 -4.78 -1.58
N ALA A 256 10.92 -5.14 -1.60
CA ALA A 256 9.93 -4.57 -0.68
C ALA A 256 10.24 -4.97 0.77
N ASN A 257 9.95 -4.08 1.72
CA ASN A 257 10.23 -4.31 3.13
C ASN A 257 8.99 -4.88 3.85
N PHE A 258 9.04 -6.15 4.23
CA PHE A 258 7.93 -6.85 4.91
C PHE A 258 8.12 -6.99 6.42
N LYS A 259 9.09 -6.30 7.02
CA LYS A 259 9.42 -6.45 8.45
C LYS A 259 8.16 -6.33 9.30
N SER A 260 7.91 -7.33 10.14
CA SER A 260 6.76 -7.35 11.05
C SER A 260 5.40 -7.23 10.36
N SER A 261 5.28 -7.47 9.06
CA SER A 261 3.97 -7.49 8.39
C SER A 261 3.20 -8.78 8.69
N LYS A 262 1.87 -8.74 8.54
CA LYS A 262 0.96 -9.90 8.71
C LYS A 262 0.51 -10.38 7.34
N ILE A 263 0.98 -11.54 6.90
CA ILE A 263 0.71 -12.06 5.54
C ILE A 263 -0.13 -13.35 5.51
N ALA A 264 -0.76 -13.72 6.63
CA ALA A 264 -1.50 -14.98 6.73
C ALA A 264 -2.62 -15.06 5.68
N LYS A 265 -2.67 -16.17 4.93
CA LYS A 265 -3.65 -16.44 3.86
C LYS A 265 -3.61 -15.46 2.67
N ALA A 266 -2.63 -14.58 2.56
CA ALA A 266 -2.44 -13.78 1.35
C ALA A 266 -2.13 -14.69 0.15
N ASN A 267 -2.59 -14.33 -1.05
CA ASN A 267 -2.29 -15.06 -2.28
C ASN A 267 -1.15 -14.37 -3.01
N PHE A 268 -0.01 -15.02 -3.12
CA PHE A 268 1.17 -14.54 -3.81
C PHE A 268 1.53 -15.41 -5.02
N ALA A 269 0.55 -16.08 -5.62
CA ALA A 269 0.79 -16.91 -6.79
C ALA A 269 1.47 -16.11 -7.91
N GLU A 270 2.54 -16.64 -8.51
CA GLU A 270 3.32 -15.96 -9.56
C GLU A 270 3.94 -14.60 -9.14
N ALA A 271 3.97 -14.26 -7.85
CA ALA A 271 4.57 -13.01 -7.39
C ALA A 271 6.11 -13.07 -7.41
N ASN A 272 6.77 -11.93 -7.59
CA ASN A 272 8.24 -11.83 -7.57
C ASN A 272 8.76 -11.32 -6.22
N PHE A 273 9.43 -12.19 -5.46
CA PHE A 273 10.02 -11.92 -4.14
C PHE A 273 11.56 -11.81 -4.16
N CYS A 274 12.19 -11.64 -5.31
CA CYS A 274 13.66 -11.54 -5.36
C CYS A 274 14.16 -10.42 -4.44
N ASP A 275 15.19 -10.68 -3.64
CA ASP A 275 15.78 -9.74 -2.68
C ASP A 275 14.81 -9.24 -1.58
N THR A 276 13.67 -9.91 -1.38
CA THR A 276 12.69 -9.56 -0.35
C THR A 276 12.98 -10.32 0.95
N ASP A 277 13.03 -9.61 2.09
CA ASP A 277 13.15 -10.23 3.40
C ASP A 277 11.77 -10.44 4.03
N LEU A 278 11.27 -11.70 3.99
CA LEU A 278 10.04 -12.14 4.64
C LEU A 278 10.30 -12.78 6.01
N SER A 279 11.56 -12.92 6.45
CA SER A 279 11.92 -13.69 7.66
C SER A 279 11.34 -13.09 8.94
N GLN A 280 11.11 -11.77 8.95
CA GLN A 280 10.59 -11.03 10.10
C GLN A 280 9.07 -10.81 10.04
N THR A 281 8.34 -11.52 9.19
CA THR A 281 6.86 -11.41 9.15
C THR A 281 6.23 -12.07 10.39
N HIS A 282 5.12 -11.51 10.89
CA HIS A 282 4.49 -11.93 12.15
C HIS A 282 3.84 -13.32 12.09
N ASN A 283 3.19 -13.63 10.97
CA ASN A 283 2.44 -14.87 10.81
C ASN A 283 3.07 -15.72 9.72
N LYS A 284 3.17 -17.04 9.98
CA LYS A 284 3.69 -18.00 9.00
C LYS A 284 2.81 -18.00 7.75
N LEU A 285 3.43 -18.05 6.57
CA LEU A 285 2.77 -18.46 5.33
C LEU A 285 2.25 -19.89 5.54
N THR A 286 0.93 -20.06 5.63
CA THR A 286 0.35 -21.29 6.19
C THR A 286 0.15 -22.40 5.17
N THR A 287 0.23 -22.11 3.87
CA THR A 287 0.06 -23.14 2.81
C THR A 287 0.92 -22.85 1.59
N VAL A 288 1.52 -23.90 1.03
CA VAL A 288 2.26 -23.87 -0.25
C VAL A 288 1.45 -23.24 -1.38
N SER A 289 0.12 -23.42 -1.39
CA SER A 289 -0.78 -22.87 -2.41
C SER A 289 -0.70 -21.35 -2.54
N THR A 290 -0.35 -20.64 -1.46
CA THR A 290 -0.22 -19.17 -1.47
C THR A 290 0.98 -18.69 -2.28
N LEU A 291 1.97 -19.54 -2.54
CA LEU A 291 3.18 -19.20 -3.29
C LEU A 291 3.27 -19.95 -4.62
N LYS A 292 2.17 -20.50 -5.13
CA LYS A 292 2.16 -21.28 -6.37
C LYS A 292 2.86 -20.49 -7.49
N ASP A 293 3.89 -21.06 -8.08
CA ASP A 293 4.66 -20.45 -9.19
C ASP A 293 5.30 -19.08 -8.88
N ALA A 294 5.40 -18.68 -7.60
CA ALA A 294 6.09 -17.46 -7.19
C ALA A 294 7.61 -17.55 -7.46
N TYR A 295 8.22 -16.40 -7.75
CA TYR A 295 9.64 -16.24 -8.09
C TYR A 295 10.43 -15.72 -6.88
N TYR A 296 11.59 -16.32 -6.59
CA TYR A 296 12.48 -15.85 -5.52
C TYR A 296 13.94 -16.28 -5.79
N ASN A 297 14.89 -15.64 -5.10
CA ASN A 297 16.32 -15.95 -5.16
C ASN A 297 16.85 -16.32 -3.76
N ASP A 298 18.16 -16.59 -3.62
CA ASP A 298 18.72 -16.98 -2.32
C ASP A 298 18.92 -15.82 -1.34
N GLU A 299 18.82 -14.58 -1.83
CA GLU A 299 18.74 -13.40 -0.96
C GLU A 299 17.34 -13.24 -0.36
N THR A 300 16.31 -13.85 -0.97
CA THR A 300 14.97 -13.91 -0.40
C THR A 300 15.00 -14.73 0.89
N LYS A 301 14.70 -14.08 2.02
CA LYS A 301 14.63 -14.76 3.31
C LYS A 301 13.18 -15.10 3.63
N PHE A 302 12.90 -16.37 3.89
CA PHE A 302 11.55 -16.81 4.27
C PHE A 302 11.40 -16.95 5.80
N PRO A 303 10.16 -16.90 6.32
CA PRO A 303 9.89 -17.19 7.73
C PRO A 303 10.30 -18.60 8.12
N GLU A 304 10.68 -18.80 9.39
CA GLU A 304 11.06 -20.10 9.93
C GLU A 304 9.93 -21.16 9.79
N GLY A 305 10.29 -22.33 9.26
CA GLY A 305 9.36 -23.44 9.01
C GLY A 305 8.61 -23.36 7.69
N LEU A 306 8.81 -22.31 6.89
CA LEU A 306 8.39 -22.27 5.50
C LEU A 306 9.52 -22.79 4.60
N HIS A 307 9.37 -24.00 4.09
CA HIS A 307 10.22 -24.55 3.05
C HIS A 307 9.40 -24.63 1.76
N PRO A 308 9.49 -23.65 0.84
CA PRO A 308 8.80 -23.70 -0.45
C PRO A 308 9.36 -24.85 -1.32
N THR A 309 8.90 -26.08 -1.09
CA THR A 309 9.37 -27.30 -1.76
C THR A 309 8.72 -27.55 -3.14
N THR A 310 7.72 -26.75 -3.49
CA THR A 310 6.82 -26.91 -4.65
C THR A 310 6.62 -25.61 -5.43
N VAL A 311 7.41 -24.61 -5.10
CA VAL A 311 7.45 -23.31 -5.74
C VAL A 311 8.74 -23.25 -6.53
N HIS A 312 8.75 -22.59 -7.70
CA HIS A 312 9.96 -22.40 -8.49
C HIS A 312 10.98 -21.58 -7.68
N LYS A 313 11.74 -22.24 -6.80
CA LYS A 313 13.04 -21.77 -6.37
C LYS A 313 13.77 -21.60 -7.67
N ILE A 314 13.96 -20.35 -8.10
CA ILE A 314 14.90 -20.12 -9.16
C ILE A 314 16.22 -20.60 -8.52
N PRO A 315 16.83 -21.70 -9.00
CA PRO A 315 18.00 -22.23 -8.33
C PRO A 315 19.02 -21.12 -8.17
N GLN A 316 19.84 -21.15 -7.13
CA GLN A 316 20.94 -20.19 -6.93
C GLN A 316 21.73 -19.98 -8.24
N LYS A 317 21.90 -21.03 -9.05
CA LYS A 317 22.50 -20.97 -10.40
C LYS A 317 21.63 -20.44 -11.55
N ALA A 318 20.43 -19.95 -11.31
CA ALA A 318 19.46 -19.41 -12.27
C ALA A 318 18.92 -18.04 -11.82
N ALA A 319 18.80 -17.79 -10.50
CA ALA A 319 18.40 -16.50 -9.94
C ALA A 319 19.62 -15.65 -9.59
N GLN A 320 20.70 -16.29 -9.10
CA GLN A 320 22.01 -15.69 -9.27
C GLN A 320 22.38 -15.73 -10.74
N LYS A 321 22.25 -16.79 -11.57
CA LYS A 321 22.50 -16.56 -13.03
C LYS A 321 21.68 -15.41 -13.62
N ILE A 322 20.44 -15.11 -13.26
CA ILE A 322 19.73 -13.95 -13.85
C ILE A 322 20.08 -12.63 -13.13
N SER A 323 20.17 -12.57 -11.80
CA SER A 323 20.53 -11.33 -11.06
C SER A 323 22.04 -11.09 -10.93
N GLN A 324 22.87 -12.13 -10.85
CA GLN A 324 24.33 -12.14 -11.15
C GLN A 324 24.63 -12.11 -12.66
N MET A 325 23.77 -12.50 -13.63
CA MET A 325 23.98 -12.07 -15.05
C MET A 325 23.64 -10.59 -15.24
N ILE A 326 22.75 -10.03 -14.43
CA ILE A 326 22.44 -8.60 -14.48
C ILE A 326 23.45 -7.78 -13.65
N TRP A 327 24.05 -8.33 -12.59
CA TRP A 327 24.94 -7.57 -11.67
C TRP A 327 26.37 -8.11 -11.49
N SER A 328 26.68 -9.37 -11.81
CA SER A 328 28.05 -9.94 -11.80
C SER A 328 28.58 -10.45 -13.15
N ASN A 329 27.84 -10.27 -14.25
CA ASN A 329 28.42 -10.22 -15.62
C ASN A 329 29.24 -8.96 -15.79
N TYR A 330 30.09 -8.67 -14.83
CA TYR A 330 31.17 -7.73 -14.99
C TYR A 330 32.54 -8.39 -14.80
N GLN A 331 32.64 -9.63 -14.25
CA GLN A 331 33.96 -10.22 -13.96
C GLN A 331 34.21 -11.75 -14.08
N ASP A 332 33.29 -12.62 -14.53
CA ASP A 332 33.64 -14.06 -14.76
C ASP A 332 33.63 -14.49 -16.26
N PRO A 333 34.79 -14.85 -16.86
CA PRO A 333 34.92 -15.26 -18.27
C PRO A 333 34.35 -16.64 -18.65
N GLN A 334 33.95 -17.50 -17.70
CA GLN A 334 33.67 -18.91 -18.01
C GLN A 334 32.30 -19.16 -18.68
N TRP A 335 31.26 -18.43 -18.30
CA TRP A 335 29.92 -18.57 -18.91
C TRP A 335 29.85 -17.96 -20.32
N ILE A 336 30.61 -16.88 -20.58
CA ILE A 336 30.77 -16.31 -21.92
C ILE A 336 31.42 -17.36 -22.82
N LYS A 337 32.45 -18.06 -22.34
CA LYS A 337 33.06 -19.17 -23.09
C LYS A 337 32.05 -20.28 -23.40
N GLU A 338 31.19 -20.68 -22.46
CA GLU A 338 30.13 -21.67 -22.73
C GLU A 338 29.09 -21.16 -23.75
N LEU A 339 28.66 -19.90 -23.66
CA LEU A 339 27.75 -19.26 -24.61
C LEU A 339 28.36 -19.17 -26.02
N LEU A 340 29.65 -18.81 -26.10
CA LEU A 340 30.44 -18.74 -27.33
C LEU A 340 30.74 -20.13 -27.91
N ASN A 341 30.85 -21.15 -27.08
CA ASN A 341 31.11 -22.53 -27.51
C ASN A 341 29.86 -23.20 -28.07
N ASN A 342 28.65 -22.81 -27.61
CA ASN A 342 27.37 -23.35 -28.09
C ASN A 342 26.78 -22.56 -29.27
N LYS A 343 27.63 -21.94 -30.10
CA LYS A 343 27.22 -21.20 -31.31
C LYS A 343 26.45 -22.13 -32.26
N GLY A 344 25.13 -21.97 -32.31
CA GLY A 344 24.27 -22.63 -33.31
C GLY A 344 23.44 -23.83 -32.83
N GLU A 345 23.57 -24.29 -31.58
CA GLU A 345 22.72 -25.41 -31.09
C GLU A 345 21.39 -24.91 -30.51
N PRO A 346 20.21 -25.34 -31.01
CA PRO A 346 18.92 -24.94 -30.45
C PRO A 346 18.68 -25.63 -29.09
N HIS A 347 18.88 -24.92 -27.98
CA HIS A 347 18.40 -25.38 -26.68
C HIS A 347 16.88 -25.21 -26.58
N LYS A 348 16.18 -26.15 -25.91
CA LYS A 348 14.75 -26.06 -25.61
C LYS A 348 14.47 -24.91 -24.65
N TYR A 349 14.27 -23.71 -25.19
CA TYR A 349 13.60 -22.63 -24.47
C TYR A 349 12.16 -23.05 -24.13
N PRO A 350 11.55 -22.55 -23.04
CA PRO A 350 10.18 -22.89 -22.68
C PRO A 350 9.22 -22.46 -23.80
N SER A 351 8.89 -23.44 -24.63
CA SER A 351 7.96 -23.34 -25.76
C SER A 351 6.54 -23.29 -25.21
N SER A 352 6.08 -22.09 -24.86
CA SER A 352 4.65 -21.85 -24.62
C SER A 352 4.29 -20.44 -25.03
N ARG A 353 4.10 -20.21 -26.32
CA ARG A 353 3.51 -18.96 -26.83
C ARG A 353 2.60 -19.31 -28.00
N GLU A 354 1.30 -19.38 -27.75
CA GLU A 354 0.26 -19.78 -28.72
C GLU A 354 0.21 -18.89 -30.00
N LYS A 355 0.94 -17.77 -30.07
CA LYS A 355 0.96 -16.87 -31.24
C LYS A 355 2.37 -16.51 -31.78
N GLN A 356 3.43 -17.25 -31.41
CA GLN A 356 4.82 -16.94 -31.82
C GLN A 356 5.07 -17.08 -33.33
N GLN A 357 4.34 -17.98 -33.99
CA GLN A 357 4.47 -18.22 -35.42
C GLN A 357 4.03 -17.00 -36.26
N GLU A 358 2.95 -16.32 -35.86
CA GLU A 358 2.45 -15.12 -36.55
C GLU A 358 3.45 -13.96 -36.44
N PHE A 359 3.99 -13.71 -35.24
CA PHE A 359 4.98 -12.66 -34.99
C PHE A 359 6.25 -12.88 -35.81
N LYS A 360 6.70 -14.14 -35.87
CA LYS A 360 7.83 -14.56 -36.68
C LYS A 360 7.58 -14.26 -38.16
N GLU A 361 6.42 -14.59 -38.69
CA GLU A 361 6.08 -14.34 -40.10
C GLU A 361 6.03 -12.85 -40.45
N GLU A 362 5.50 -12.01 -39.56
CA GLU A 362 5.44 -10.55 -39.76
C GLU A 362 6.83 -9.91 -39.75
N ILE A 363 7.66 -10.23 -38.76
CA ILE A 363 9.04 -9.74 -38.67
C ILE A 363 9.87 -10.22 -39.87
N THR A 364 9.64 -11.46 -40.33
CA THR A 364 10.34 -12.01 -41.49
C THR A 364 10.04 -11.26 -42.78
N LYS A 365 8.79 -10.82 -42.99
CA LYS A 365 8.40 -10.00 -44.16
C LYS A 365 9.10 -8.66 -44.16
N ILE A 366 9.23 -8.03 -42.98
CA ILE A 366 9.84 -6.70 -42.83
C ILE A 366 11.34 -6.74 -43.07
N TYR A 367 12.04 -7.74 -42.53
CA TYR A 367 13.49 -7.86 -42.67
C TYR A 367 13.92 -8.74 -43.86
N GLY A 368 12.97 -9.29 -44.63
CA GLY A 368 13.25 -10.05 -45.84
C GLY A 368 14.17 -11.25 -45.63
N TYR A 369 14.00 -11.98 -44.52
CA TYR A 369 14.89 -13.07 -44.08
C TYR A 369 16.35 -12.68 -43.86
N LYS A 370 16.67 -11.38 -43.72
CA LYS A 370 18.03 -10.93 -43.44
C LYS A 370 18.20 -10.65 -41.96
N CYS A 371 19.30 -11.14 -41.41
CA CYS A 371 19.73 -10.77 -40.07
C CYS A 371 19.93 -9.25 -40.03
N LEU A 372 19.34 -8.61 -39.03
CA LEU A 372 19.42 -7.17 -38.85
C LEU A 372 20.84 -6.64 -38.72
N ILE A 373 21.68 -7.37 -37.95
CA ILE A 373 23.04 -6.94 -37.63
C ILE A 373 24.03 -7.37 -38.73
N SER A 374 24.00 -8.65 -39.14
CA SER A 374 24.99 -9.17 -40.09
C SER A 374 24.58 -9.07 -41.56
N GLY A 375 23.33 -8.74 -41.86
CA GLY A 375 22.78 -8.70 -43.22
C GLY A 375 22.66 -10.06 -43.93
N CYS A 376 23.14 -11.14 -43.29
CA CYS A 376 23.12 -12.48 -43.86
C CYS A 376 21.69 -13.05 -43.94
N GLU A 377 21.42 -13.87 -44.94
CA GLU A 377 20.17 -14.62 -45.01
C GLU A 377 20.08 -15.65 -43.87
N ILE A 378 18.95 -15.64 -43.18
CA ILE A 378 18.61 -16.58 -42.10
C ILE A 378 17.74 -17.68 -42.70
N LYS A 379 18.35 -18.87 -42.87
CA LYS A 379 17.71 -20.04 -43.50
C LYS A 379 16.62 -20.69 -42.64
N GLU A 380 16.83 -20.70 -41.32
CA GLU A 380 15.88 -21.21 -40.33
C GLU A 380 15.72 -20.18 -39.22
N ILE A 381 14.53 -19.60 -39.13
CA ILE A 381 14.21 -18.66 -38.06
C ILE A 381 13.72 -19.51 -36.89
N ILE A 382 14.55 -19.69 -35.88
CA ILE A 382 14.18 -20.49 -34.69
C ILE A 382 13.29 -19.67 -33.76
N GLU A 383 13.62 -18.38 -33.59
CA GLU A 383 12.91 -17.43 -32.73
C GLU A 383 13.11 -15.98 -33.23
N ALA A 384 12.15 -15.09 -32.96
CA ALA A 384 12.26 -13.66 -33.19
C ALA A 384 12.47 -12.93 -31.86
N ALA A 385 13.41 -11.98 -31.82
CA ALA A 385 13.77 -11.28 -30.60
C ALA A 385 12.72 -10.21 -30.28
N HIS A 386 12.12 -10.28 -29.11
CA HIS A 386 11.34 -9.18 -28.57
C HIS A 386 12.27 -8.20 -27.86
N ILE A 387 12.14 -6.92 -28.14
CA ILE A 387 12.97 -5.88 -27.50
C ILE A 387 12.55 -5.70 -26.03
N ILE A 388 11.24 -5.76 -25.75
CA ILE A 388 10.70 -5.78 -24.38
C ILE A 388 10.28 -7.22 -24.01
N PRO A 389 10.91 -7.85 -23.00
CA PRO A 389 10.49 -9.15 -22.52
C PRO A 389 9.13 -9.08 -21.82
N TYR A 390 8.20 -9.98 -22.18
CA TYR A 390 6.92 -10.22 -21.47
C TYR A 390 5.87 -9.08 -21.52
N SER A 391 5.75 -8.32 -22.61
CA SER A 391 4.57 -7.46 -22.79
C SER A 391 3.30 -8.32 -22.93
N LYS A 392 2.45 -8.35 -21.88
CA LYS A 392 1.05 -8.83 -21.91
C LYS A 392 0.13 -7.91 -22.73
N ILE A 393 0.60 -7.42 -23.86
CA ILE A 393 -0.24 -6.79 -24.87
C ILE A 393 -0.23 -7.77 -26.03
N GLU A 394 -1.39 -8.01 -26.64
CA GLU A 394 -1.52 -8.63 -27.96
C GLU A 394 -0.87 -7.73 -29.03
N SER A 395 0.41 -7.48 -28.86
CA SER A 395 1.20 -6.59 -29.68
C SER A 395 2.25 -7.47 -30.31
N HIS A 396 1.80 -8.21 -31.32
CA HIS A 396 2.61 -8.61 -32.47
C HIS A 396 3.19 -7.40 -33.21
N ASP A 397 3.02 -6.19 -32.67
CA ASP A 397 3.63 -4.96 -33.14
C ASP A 397 5.10 -5.19 -33.48
N VAL A 398 5.34 -5.04 -34.76
CA VAL A 398 6.61 -5.21 -35.42
C VAL A 398 7.66 -4.23 -34.89
N ALA A 399 7.24 -3.11 -34.30
CA ALA A 399 8.11 -2.17 -33.60
C ALA A 399 8.81 -2.77 -32.37
N ASN A 400 8.27 -3.84 -31.79
CA ASN A 400 8.87 -4.55 -30.66
C ASN A 400 9.73 -5.76 -31.09
N GLY A 401 9.98 -5.97 -32.39
CA GLY A 401 10.65 -7.16 -32.90
C GLY A 401 11.90 -6.91 -33.74
N LEU A 402 12.90 -7.77 -33.56
CA LEU A 402 14.12 -7.83 -34.38
C LEU A 402 14.33 -9.24 -34.94
N LEU A 403 14.87 -9.31 -36.17
CA LEU A 403 15.29 -10.57 -36.77
C LEU A 403 16.80 -10.78 -36.58
N LEU A 404 17.17 -11.71 -35.71
CA LEU A 404 18.56 -11.99 -35.36
C LEU A 404 18.94 -13.44 -35.67
N ARG A 405 20.22 -13.66 -35.96
CA ARG A 405 20.79 -15.02 -35.97
C ARG A 405 20.75 -15.57 -34.54
N VAL A 406 20.61 -16.89 -34.39
CA VAL A 406 20.41 -17.56 -33.09
C VAL A 406 21.47 -17.18 -32.04
N ASP A 407 22.72 -17.06 -32.44
CA ASP A 407 23.81 -16.62 -31.55
C ASP A 407 23.69 -15.14 -31.17
N LEU A 408 23.34 -14.26 -32.11
CA LEU A 408 23.14 -12.83 -31.85
C LEU A 408 21.89 -12.57 -31.00
N HIS A 409 20.82 -13.34 -31.20
CA HIS A 409 19.62 -13.31 -30.37
C HIS A 409 19.97 -13.58 -28.91
N ARG A 410 20.80 -14.59 -28.65
CA ARG A 410 21.25 -14.91 -27.29
C ARG A 410 22.08 -13.79 -26.67
N LEU A 411 22.95 -13.17 -27.45
CA LEU A 411 23.77 -12.05 -26.98
C LEU A 411 22.92 -10.80 -26.73
N PHE A 412 21.87 -10.59 -27.52
CA PHE A 412 20.90 -9.52 -27.34
C PHE A 412 20.07 -9.74 -26.06
N ASP A 413 19.49 -10.92 -25.85
CA ASP A 413 18.75 -11.28 -24.62
C ASP A 413 19.64 -11.23 -23.37
N ALA A 414 20.92 -11.57 -23.52
CA ALA A 414 21.90 -11.49 -22.44
C ALA A 414 22.39 -10.06 -22.16
N HIS A 415 21.84 -9.04 -22.83
CA HIS A 415 22.23 -7.64 -22.74
C HIS A 415 23.73 -7.42 -23.01
N LEU A 416 24.36 -8.22 -23.88
CA LEU A 416 25.77 -8.06 -24.30
C LEU A 416 25.90 -7.32 -25.63
N ILE A 417 24.83 -7.30 -26.42
CA ILE A 417 24.68 -6.48 -27.62
C ILE A 417 23.46 -5.59 -27.41
N ALA A 418 23.61 -4.32 -27.76
CA ALA A 418 22.52 -3.36 -27.83
C ALA A 418 22.55 -2.63 -29.16
N ILE A 419 21.46 -1.94 -29.46
CA ILE A 419 21.36 -1.06 -30.63
C ILE A 419 20.97 0.29 -30.09
N HIS A 420 21.82 1.28 -30.34
CA HIS A 420 21.56 2.64 -29.90
C HIS A 420 20.23 3.14 -30.46
N PRO A 421 19.34 3.71 -29.62
CA PRO A 421 17.96 4.00 -30.00
C PRO A 421 17.86 5.02 -31.15
N THR A 422 18.71 6.04 -31.16
CA THR A 422 18.68 7.12 -32.16
C THR A 422 19.53 6.85 -33.41
N ASN A 423 20.85 6.67 -33.24
CA ASN A 423 21.78 6.54 -34.38
C ASN A 423 21.85 5.11 -34.96
N ARG A 424 21.16 4.14 -34.34
CA ARG A 424 21.09 2.74 -34.76
C ARG A 424 22.46 2.04 -34.86
N GLU A 425 23.43 2.48 -34.08
CA GLU A 425 24.72 1.83 -33.99
C GLU A 425 24.64 0.56 -33.12
N VAL A 426 25.26 -0.52 -33.57
CA VAL A 426 25.42 -1.75 -32.79
C VAL A 426 26.49 -1.54 -31.73
N LEU A 427 26.04 -1.52 -30.48
CA LEU A 427 26.87 -1.39 -29.31
C LEU A 427 27.18 -2.78 -28.76
N ILE A 428 28.42 -2.99 -28.34
CA ILE A 428 28.90 -4.30 -27.87
C ILE A 428 29.65 -4.13 -26.55
N SER A 429 29.32 -4.99 -25.59
CA SER A 429 30.05 -5.08 -24.33
C SER A 429 31.51 -5.45 -24.57
N GLU A 430 32.43 -4.79 -23.85
CA GLU A 430 33.88 -5.07 -23.89
C GLU A 430 34.21 -6.56 -23.63
N GLN A 431 33.30 -7.30 -22.98
CA GLN A 431 33.48 -8.71 -22.64
C GLN A 431 33.44 -9.65 -23.85
N ILE A 432 32.76 -9.25 -24.92
CA ILE A 432 32.66 -10.02 -26.17
C ILE A 432 33.23 -9.26 -27.36
N ALA A 433 33.82 -8.07 -27.10
CA ALA A 433 34.28 -7.16 -28.13
C ALA A 433 35.39 -7.75 -28.99
N LYS A 434 36.19 -8.71 -28.49
CA LYS A 434 37.23 -9.38 -29.29
C LYS A 434 36.64 -10.41 -30.25
N GLU A 435 35.68 -11.20 -29.78
CA GLU A 435 35.05 -12.29 -30.53
C GLU A 435 33.99 -11.82 -31.52
N TYR A 436 33.47 -10.60 -31.34
CA TYR A 436 32.46 -9.95 -32.18
C TYR A 436 32.87 -8.54 -32.63
N GLN A 437 34.18 -8.29 -32.76
CA GLN A 437 34.70 -7.00 -33.23
C GLN A 437 34.19 -6.62 -34.63
N ASP A 438 33.87 -7.61 -35.45
CA ASP A 438 33.40 -7.49 -36.82
C ASP A 438 32.00 -6.85 -36.92
N ILE A 439 31.23 -6.89 -35.84
CA ILE A 439 29.88 -6.29 -35.79
C ILE A 439 29.77 -5.04 -34.90
N ARG A 440 30.85 -4.63 -34.23
CA ARG A 440 30.88 -3.41 -33.39
C ARG A 440 30.78 -2.16 -34.28
N GLY A 441 29.90 -1.23 -33.93
CA GLY A 441 29.77 0.04 -34.64
C GLY A 441 29.07 -0.06 -36.00
N ILE A 442 28.54 -1.23 -36.36
CA ILE A 442 27.69 -1.36 -37.55
C ILE A 442 26.46 -0.48 -37.34
N GLN A 443 26.18 0.39 -38.30
CA GLN A 443 24.91 1.11 -38.35
C GLN A 443 23.87 0.24 -39.03
N ILE A 444 22.82 -0.11 -38.30
CA ILE A 444 21.72 -0.88 -38.87
C ILE A 444 20.66 0.05 -39.46
N VAL A 445 20.10 -0.37 -40.59
CA VAL A 445 19.02 0.36 -41.25
C VAL A 445 17.69 -0.21 -40.76
N SER A 446 16.84 0.63 -40.16
CA SER A 446 15.48 0.22 -39.82
C SER A 446 14.61 0.19 -41.08
N CYS A 447 13.83 -0.87 -41.24
CA CYS A 447 12.82 -0.99 -42.29
C CYS A 447 11.47 -0.37 -41.87
N LEU A 448 11.35 0.12 -40.63
CA LEU A 448 10.12 0.72 -40.09
C LEU A 448 10.08 2.23 -40.37
N THR A 449 8.87 2.79 -40.48
CA THR A 449 8.65 4.22 -40.75
C THR A 449 7.54 4.78 -39.86
N GLY A 450 7.53 6.10 -39.65
CA GLY A 450 6.46 6.79 -38.91
C GLY A 450 6.38 6.38 -37.44
N GLU A 451 5.17 6.04 -36.99
CA GLU A 451 4.87 5.71 -35.59
C GLU A 451 5.63 4.46 -35.11
N ASP A 452 5.75 3.43 -35.95
CA ASP A 452 6.41 2.17 -35.60
C ASP A 452 7.92 2.35 -35.42
N ALA A 453 8.54 3.25 -36.19
CA ALA A 453 9.95 3.59 -36.02
C ALA A 453 10.21 4.30 -34.69
N THR A 454 9.26 5.14 -34.25
CA THR A 454 9.30 5.86 -32.96
C THR A 454 9.12 4.89 -31.81
N LYS A 455 8.12 3.99 -31.89
CA LYS A 455 7.93 2.92 -30.91
C LYS A 455 9.16 2.02 -30.80
N GLN A 456 9.77 1.64 -31.92
CA GLN A 456 11.00 0.83 -31.93
C GLN A 456 12.18 1.58 -31.29
N GLN A 457 12.23 2.90 -31.43
CA GLN A 457 13.24 3.72 -30.76
C GLN A 457 13.04 3.73 -29.24
N ASP A 458 11.81 3.86 -28.77
CA ASP A 458 11.49 3.82 -27.34
C ASP A 458 11.76 2.44 -26.72
N THR A 459 11.42 1.37 -27.44
CA THR A 459 11.72 0.01 -26.98
C THR A 459 13.23 -0.25 -26.94
N LEU A 460 14.00 0.21 -27.93
CA LEU A 460 15.45 0.07 -27.92
C LEU A 460 16.09 0.92 -26.81
N ARG A 461 15.50 2.07 -26.47
CA ARG A 461 15.93 2.88 -25.32
C ARG A 461 15.75 2.08 -24.02
N TYR A 462 14.58 1.49 -23.83
CA TYR A 462 14.30 0.63 -22.68
C TYR A 462 15.30 -0.55 -22.58
N HIS A 463 15.60 -1.21 -23.71
CA HIS A 463 16.60 -2.29 -23.76
C HIS A 463 18.01 -1.79 -23.41
N CYS A 464 18.40 -0.63 -23.92
CA CYS A 464 19.69 -0.02 -23.59
C CYS A 464 19.79 0.34 -22.10
N GLU A 465 18.70 0.78 -21.46
CA GLU A 465 18.65 1.02 -20.01
C GLU A 465 18.84 -0.26 -19.18
N GLN A 466 18.54 -1.44 -19.76
CA GLN A 466 18.84 -2.74 -19.13
C GLN A 466 20.31 -3.16 -19.33
N CYS A 467 21.03 -2.53 -20.26
CA CYS A 467 22.43 -2.81 -20.54
C CYS A 467 23.34 -2.00 -19.61
N ASN A 468 23.76 -2.60 -18.51
CA ASN A 468 24.55 -1.94 -17.45
C ASN A 468 25.97 -1.48 -17.87
N TRP A 469 26.38 -1.69 -19.12
CA TRP A 469 27.66 -1.22 -19.71
C TRP A 469 27.52 -0.05 -20.67
N ILE A 470 26.29 0.40 -20.92
CA ILE A 470 26.03 1.60 -21.70
C ILE A 470 26.01 2.79 -20.75
N ASP A 471 26.79 3.82 -21.06
CA ASP A 471 26.73 5.09 -20.35
C ASP A 471 25.34 5.71 -20.55
N LYS A 472 24.69 6.14 -19.47
CA LYS A 472 23.37 6.79 -19.58
C LYS A 472 23.45 8.11 -20.33
N GLN A 473 24.62 8.78 -20.30
CA GLN A 473 24.88 9.98 -21.10
C GLN A 473 24.98 9.70 -22.61
N LEU A 474 25.21 8.43 -23.01
CA LEU A 474 25.13 8.02 -24.42
C LEU A 474 23.68 7.83 -24.89
N LEU A 475 22.69 7.79 -23.99
CA LEU A 475 21.28 7.54 -24.31
C LEU A 475 20.40 8.82 -24.27
N GLU A 476 20.92 9.88 -23.63
CA GLU A 476 20.39 11.25 -23.65
C GLU A 476 20.79 11.97 -24.94
#